data_AF-A0A919I9M4-F1
#
_entry.id   AF-A0A919I9M4-F1
#
_cell.length_a   1.000
_cell.length_b   1.000
_cell.length_c   1.000
_cell.angle_alpha   90.00
_cell.angle_beta   90.00
_cell.angle_gamma   90.00
#
_symmetry.space_group_name_H-M   'P 1'
#
loop_
_entity.id
_entity.type
_entity.pdbx_description
1 polymer ?
#
loop_
_entity_poly.entity_id
_entity_poly.type
_entity_poly.pdbx_seq_one_letter_code
_entity_poly.pdbx_strand_id
1 'polypeptide(L)'
;MGTQLFAAEINLKNQVQACSSTFDELHLKCLHLDLSSYYSEVFVVQSASRILVVTVGNSPLAMINELNEVFDGAVEAQVYSAQDAISTLINLAKGERWEDMPAAAVKDMMITSIENSIEAGCFGEIIRKLVEVLLIANSRRCKSLEKERHNSIIRKPFIGPLDFSSISVN
;
A
#
# COMPACT_ATOMS: atom_id res chain seq x y z
N MET A 1 -21.94 -9.52 18.79
CA MET A 1 -21.52 -8.60 17.71
C MET A 1 -20.53 -9.37 16.85
N GLY A 2 -20.69 -9.36 15.53
CA GLY A 2 -19.85 -10.15 14.64
C GLY A 2 -18.55 -9.42 14.30
N THR A 3 -17.43 -10.15 14.30
CA THR A 3 -16.14 -9.66 13.85
C THR A 3 -16.22 -9.30 12.36
N GLN A 4 -15.80 -8.09 12.01
CA GLN A 4 -15.81 -7.58 10.64
C GLN A 4 -14.46 -6.97 10.28
N LEU A 5 -14.18 -6.93 8.98
CA LEU A 5 -13.04 -6.22 8.42
C LEU A 5 -13.43 -4.76 8.16
N PHE A 6 -12.54 -3.84 8.50
CA PHE A 6 -12.63 -2.43 8.12
C PHE A 6 -11.23 -1.88 7.91
N ALA A 7 -11.16 -0.71 7.30
CA ALA A 7 -9.91 -0.02 7.08
C ALA A 7 -10.04 1.47 7.32
N ALA A 8 -8.93 2.13 7.63
CA ALA A 8 -8.80 3.57 7.65
C ALA A 8 -7.58 3.99 6.84
N GLU A 9 -7.77 4.94 5.91
CA GLU A 9 -6.66 5.61 5.22
C GLU A 9 -6.45 6.99 5.79
N ILE A 10 -5.19 7.31 6.08
CA ILE A 10 -4.72 8.59 6.58
C ILE A 10 -3.82 9.19 5.51
N ASN A 11 -4.09 10.45 5.15
CA ASN A 11 -3.21 11.23 4.28
C ASN A 11 -2.26 12.07 5.14
N LEU A 12 -0.99 11.66 5.20
CA LEU A 12 0.04 12.33 6.01
C LEU A 12 0.35 13.74 5.50
N LYS A 13 0.05 14.07 4.23
CA LYS A 13 0.27 15.44 3.70
C LYS A 13 -0.67 16.47 4.35
N ASN A 14 -1.84 16.04 4.82
CA ASN A 14 -2.81 16.91 5.47
C ASN A 14 -2.56 17.06 6.98
N GLN A 15 -1.67 16.25 7.54
CA GLN A 15 -1.26 16.29 8.94
C GLN A 15 -0.19 17.39 9.13
N VAL A 16 -0.59 18.65 8.97
CA VAL A 16 0.33 19.80 8.85
C VAL A 16 1.06 20.14 10.17
N GLN A 17 0.75 19.52 11.33
CA GLN A 17 1.27 20.04 12.61
C GLN A 17 1.77 19.06 13.69
N ALA A 18 1.56 17.73 13.63
CA ALA A 18 1.94 16.87 14.77
C ALA A 18 3.23 16.03 14.59
N CYS A 19 3.53 15.56 13.37
CA CYS A 19 4.72 14.73 13.12
C CYS A 19 5.71 15.46 12.20
N SER A 20 6.49 16.40 12.75
CA SER A 20 7.68 16.93 12.07
C SER A 20 8.80 15.89 11.92
N SER A 21 8.71 14.79 12.67
CA SER A 21 9.43 13.54 12.44
C SER A 21 8.65 12.68 11.46
N THR A 22 9.32 12.23 10.39
CA THR A 22 8.86 11.12 9.56
C THR A 22 8.25 10.02 10.43
N PHE A 23 6.99 9.66 10.20
CA PHE A 23 6.39 8.46 10.81
C PHE A 23 7.27 7.27 10.43
N ASP A 24 8.07 6.81 11.39
CA ASP A 24 9.12 5.84 11.18
C ASP A 24 8.67 4.43 11.56
N GLU A 25 9.57 3.47 11.43
CA GLU A 25 9.32 2.06 11.73
C GLU A 25 8.92 1.84 13.20
N LEU A 26 9.40 2.67 14.13
CA LEU A 26 9.06 2.56 15.55
C LEU A 26 7.59 2.94 15.78
N HIS A 27 7.13 4.05 15.19
CA HIS A 27 5.73 4.45 15.26
C HIS A 27 4.81 3.38 14.64
N LEU A 28 5.24 2.77 13.52
CA LEU A 28 4.51 1.67 12.90
C LEU A 28 4.39 0.45 13.83
N LYS A 29 5.46 0.11 14.56
CA LYS A 29 5.44 -1.00 15.53
C LYS A 29 4.56 -0.71 16.73
N CYS A 30 4.63 0.49 17.30
CA CYS A 30 3.71 0.93 18.36
C CYS A 30 2.25 0.84 17.90
N LEU A 31 1.94 1.34 16.70
CA LEU A 31 0.60 1.26 16.14
C LEU A 31 0.09 -0.19 16.02
N HIS A 32 0.93 -1.14 15.62
CA HIS A 32 0.52 -2.56 15.56
C HIS A 32 0.24 -3.13 16.96
N LEU A 33 1.05 -2.78 17.96
CA LEU A 33 0.89 -3.26 19.34
C LEU A 33 -0.37 -2.68 20.00
N ASP A 34 -0.64 -1.40 19.79
CA ASP A 34 -1.80 -0.73 20.37
C ASP A 34 -3.08 -1.29 19.72
N LEU A 35 -3.12 -1.38 18.38
CA LEU A 35 -4.26 -1.94 17.68
C LEU A 35 -4.47 -3.43 17.96
N SER A 36 -3.41 -4.23 18.17
CA SER A 36 -3.57 -5.66 18.46
C SER A 36 -4.21 -5.94 19.83
N SER A 37 -4.23 -4.95 20.72
CA SER A 37 -4.95 -5.04 22.00
C SER A 37 -6.47 -4.97 21.83
N TYR A 38 -6.96 -4.37 20.73
CA TYR A 38 -8.38 -4.18 20.45
C TYR A 38 -8.90 -5.02 19.28
N TYR A 39 -8.01 -5.42 18.37
CA TYR A 39 -8.33 -6.11 17.12
C TYR A 39 -7.65 -7.47 17.07
N SER A 40 -8.39 -8.47 16.56
CA SER A 40 -7.86 -9.83 16.46
C SER A 40 -6.83 -9.96 15.33
N GLU A 41 -6.96 -9.14 14.30
CA GLU A 41 -5.99 -9.08 13.21
C GLU A 41 -5.75 -7.63 12.81
N VAL A 42 -4.49 -7.26 12.55
CA VAL A 42 -4.07 -5.91 12.15
C VAL A 42 -3.05 -6.01 11.04
N PHE A 43 -3.22 -5.19 10.01
CA PHE A 43 -2.31 -5.07 8.88
C PHE A 43 -2.22 -3.60 8.46
N VAL A 44 -1.03 -3.03 8.52
CA VAL A 44 -0.81 -1.63 8.19
C VAL A 44 0.17 -1.52 7.04
N VAL A 45 -0.28 -0.93 5.94
CA VAL A 45 0.56 -0.57 4.79
C VAL A 45 0.85 0.92 4.80
N GLN A 46 2.12 1.27 4.66
CA GLN A 46 2.60 2.65 4.74
C GLN A 46 3.41 3.04 3.51
N SER A 47 3.12 4.23 2.98
CA SER A 47 3.96 4.97 2.06
C SER A 47 4.50 6.24 2.73
N ALA A 48 5.35 6.98 2.02
CA ALA A 48 5.87 8.26 2.50
C ALA A 48 4.79 9.33 2.77
N SER A 49 3.59 9.17 2.20
CA SER A 49 2.55 10.21 2.30
C SER A 49 1.20 9.70 2.78
N ARG A 50 1.05 8.38 2.97
CA ARG A 50 -0.24 7.76 3.28
C ARG A 50 -0.02 6.51 4.10
N ILE A 51 -0.95 6.26 5.02
CA ILE A 51 -1.04 5.04 5.80
C ILE A 51 -2.43 4.46 5.57
N LEU A 52 -2.50 3.15 5.34
CA LEU A 52 -3.74 2.40 5.27
C LEU A 52 -3.68 1.29 6.31
N VAL A 53 -4.53 1.43 7.33
CA VAL A 53 -4.69 0.49 8.43
C VAL A 53 -5.87 -0.40 8.13
N VAL A 54 -5.69 -1.72 8.28
CA VAL A 54 -6.71 -2.73 8.02
C VAL A 54 -6.80 -3.61 9.24
N THR A 55 -8.00 -3.73 9.79
CA THR A 55 -8.23 -4.44 11.05
C THR A 55 -9.44 -5.35 10.96
N VAL A 56 -9.40 -6.41 11.76
CA VAL A 56 -10.51 -7.34 11.95
C VAL A 56 -10.96 -7.23 13.41
N GLY A 57 -12.19 -6.78 13.62
CA GLY A 57 -12.76 -6.64 14.96
C GLY A 57 -14.18 -6.10 14.98
N ASN A 58 -14.53 -5.40 16.06
CA ASN A 58 -15.93 -5.08 16.36
C ASN A 58 -16.28 -3.58 16.32
N SER A 59 -15.30 -2.69 16.22
CA SER A 59 -15.53 -1.25 16.32
C SER A 59 -14.58 -0.46 15.41
N PRO A 60 -15.05 0.23 14.37
CA PRO A 60 -14.22 1.18 13.61
C PRO A 60 -13.92 2.46 14.41
N LEU A 61 -14.76 2.81 15.39
CA LEU A 61 -14.54 3.99 16.23
C LEU A 61 -13.33 3.84 17.15
N ALA A 62 -13.11 2.64 17.70
CA ALA A 62 -11.93 2.38 18.52
C ALA A 62 -10.64 2.60 17.72
N MET A 63 -10.61 2.18 16.44
CA MET A 63 -9.44 2.31 15.57
C MET A 63 -9.11 3.78 15.35
N ILE A 64 -10.13 4.62 15.13
CA ILE A 64 -9.92 6.06 14.98
C ILE A 64 -9.40 6.70 16.26
N ASN A 65 -9.89 6.26 17.44
CA ASN A 65 -9.37 6.77 18.71
C ASN A 65 -7.90 6.39 18.91
N GLU A 66 -7.53 5.13 18.67
CA GLU A 66 -6.12 4.69 18.75
C GLU A 66 -5.23 5.45 17.77
N LEU A 67 -5.73 5.70 16.55
CA LEU A 67 -5.00 6.52 15.58
C LEU A 67 -4.84 7.96 16.10
N ASN A 68 -5.86 8.55 16.73
CA ASN A 68 -5.72 9.89 17.29
C ASN A 68 -4.68 9.95 18.42
N GLU A 69 -4.53 8.89 19.20
CA GLU A 69 -3.50 8.80 20.24
C GLU A 69 -2.10 8.68 19.63
N VAL A 70 -1.91 7.78 18.65
CA VAL A 70 -0.61 7.55 18.00
C VAL A 70 -0.10 8.78 17.24
N PHE A 71 -1.00 9.59 16.67
CA PHE A 71 -0.66 10.79 15.92
C PHE A 71 -0.76 12.08 16.76
N ASP A 72 -0.83 11.98 18.09
CA ASP A 72 -0.90 13.10 19.03
C ASP A 72 -1.98 14.15 18.68
N GLY A 73 -3.14 13.72 18.19
CA GLY A 73 -4.20 14.64 17.79
C GLY A 73 -5.26 14.07 16.86
N ALA A 74 -6.19 14.92 16.45
CA ALA A 74 -7.28 14.53 15.56
C ALA A 74 -6.75 14.20 14.16
N VAL A 75 -6.83 12.93 13.79
CA VAL A 75 -6.45 12.43 12.47
C VAL A 75 -7.64 12.52 11.52
N GLU A 76 -7.43 13.19 10.38
CA GLU A 76 -8.36 13.09 9.26
C GLU A 76 -8.19 11.73 8.57
N ALA A 77 -8.96 10.74 9.02
CA ALA A 77 -8.96 9.38 8.50
C ALA A 77 -10.22 9.09 7.69
N GLN A 78 -10.06 8.55 6.49
CA GLN A 78 -11.16 8.03 5.71
C GLN A 78 -11.41 6.56 6.09
N VAL A 79 -12.58 6.28 6.68
CA VAL A 79 -12.97 4.93 7.09
C VAL A 79 -13.70 4.20 5.97
N TYR A 80 -13.35 2.94 5.76
CA TYR A 80 -13.95 2.07 4.75
C TYR A 80 -14.70 0.90 5.41
N SER A 81 -15.85 0.57 4.82
CA SER A 81 -16.56 -0.67 5.12
C SER A 81 -15.76 -1.90 4.69
N ALA A 82 -16.16 -3.11 5.07
CA ALA A 82 -15.46 -4.35 4.70
C ALA A 82 -15.24 -4.48 3.18
N GLN A 83 -16.28 -4.24 2.38
CA GLN A 83 -16.20 -4.38 0.93
C GLN A 83 -15.31 -3.29 0.30
N ASP A 84 -15.41 -2.06 0.80
CA ASP A 84 -14.61 -0.93 0.33
C ASP A 84 -13.15 -1.07 0.73
N ALA A 85 -12.87 -1.62 1.92
CA ALA A 85 -11.52 -1.90 2.41
C ALA A 85 -10.82 -2.96 1.54
N ILE A 86 -11.52 -4.06 1.23
CA ILE A 86 -11.01 -5.10 0.31
C ILE A 86 -10.74 -4.50 -1.07
N SER A 87 -11.70 -3.73 -1.60
CA SER A 87 -11.57 -3.10 -2.91
C SER A 87 -10.40 -2.10 -2.94
N THR A 88 -10.23 -1.32 -1.88
CA THR A 88 -9.13 -0.37 -1.71
C THR A 88 -7.77 -1.06 -1.72
N LEU A 89 -7.62 -2.15 -0.97
CA LEU A 89 -6.40 -2.96 -0.95
C LEU A 89 -6.10 -3.60 -2.30
N ILE A 90 -7.10 -4.16 -2.99
CA ILE A 90 -6.93 -4.77 -4.31
C ILE A 90 -6.49 -3.70 -5.32
N ASN A 91 -7.12 -2.53 -5.30
CA ASN A 91 -6.77 -1.43 -6.20
C ASN A 91 -5.35 -0.94 -5.93
N LEU A 92 -4.93 -0.88 -4.66
CA LEU A 92 -3.53 -0.61 -4.28
C LEU A 92 -2.57 -1.68 -4.88
N ALA A 93 -2.88 -2.96 -4.73
CA ALA A 93 -2.07 -4.05 -5.28
C ALA A 93 -1.89 -3.95 -6.81
N LYS A 94 -2.97 -3.57 -7.52
CA LYS A 94 -2.98 -3.36 -8.96
C LYS A 94 -2.35 -2.04 -9.41
N GLY A 95 -2.07 -1.11 -8.49
CA GLY A 95 -1.57 0.22 -8.80
C GLY A 95 -2.63 1.19 -9.33
N GLU A 96 -3.90 0.87 -9.13
CA GLU A 96 -5.06 1.74 -9.40
C GLU A 96 -5.29 2.71 -8.23
N ARG A 97 -4.49 2.60 -7.16
CA ARG A 97 -4.44 3.50 -6.02
C ARG A 97 -2.98 3.74 -5.65
N TRP A 98 -2.67 4.95 -5.17
CA TRP A 98 -1.30 5.41 -4.92
C TRP A 98 -0.46 5.27 -6.20
N GLU A 99 -0.95 5.90 -7.29
CA GLU A 99 -0.45 5.74 -8.67
C GLU A 99 1.03 6.10 -8.84
N ASP A 100 1.57 6.91 -7.94
CA ASP A 100 2.97 7.30 -7.86
C ASP A 100 3.89 6.15 -7.40
N MET A 101 3.35 5.05 -6.88
CA MET A 101 4.15 3.94 -6.37
C MET A 101 4.47 2.87 -7.44
N PRO A 102 5.76 2.57 -7.65
CA PRO A 102 6.20 1.45 -8.47
C PRO A 102 5.63 0.12 -7.95
N ALA A 103 5.34 -0.81 -8.86
CA ALA A 103 4.79 -2.11 -8.49
C ALA A 103 5.70 -2.89 -7.51
N ALA A 104 7.02 -2.81 -7.69
CA ALA A 104 8.01 -3.40 -6.79
C ALA A 104 7.94 -2.78 -5.38
N ALA A 105 7.84 -1.45 -5.28
CA ALA A 105 7.71 -0.77 -3.99
C ALA A 105 6.42 -1.15 -3.25
N VAL A 106 5.31 -1.33 -3.98
CA VAL A 106 4.05 -1.82 -3.40
C VAL A 106 4.23 -3.24 -2.84
N LYS A 107 4.94 -4.12 -3.56
CA LYS A 107 5.25 -5.47 -3.08
C LYS A 107 6.09 -5.44 -1.81
N ASP A 108 7.19 -4.69 -1.83
CA ASP A 108 8.12 -4.61 -0.69
C ASP A 108 7.41 -4.08 0.55
N MET A 109 6.60 -3.02 0.38
CA MET A 109 5.74 -2.49 1.44
C MET A 109 4.78 -3.55 1.99
N MET A 110 4.13 -4.35 1.13
CA MET A 110 3.26 -5.45 1.59
C MET A 110 4.05 -6.48 2.40
N ILE A 111 5.25 -6.86 1.98
CA ILE A 111 6.09 -7.83 2.71
C ILE A 111 6.47 -7.29 4.09
N THR A 112 6.97 -6.06 4.17
CA THR A 112 7.29 -5.42 5.46
C THR A 112 6.07 -5.33 6.37
N SER A 113 4.89 -5.06 5.81
CA SER A 113 3.64 -5.01 6.57
C SER A 113 3.27 -6.39 7.13
N ILE A 114 3.47 -7.46 6.36
CA ILE A 114 3.27 -8.84 6.83
C ILE A 114 4.21 -9.17 7.98
N GLU A 115 5.50 -8.84 7.84
CA GLU A 115 6.51 -9.09 8.87
C GLU A 115 6.14 -8.39 10.19
N ASN A 116 5.76 -7.12 10.12
CA ASN A 116 5.32 -6.36 11.31
C ASN A 116 4.05 -6.95 11.95
N SER A 117 3.06 -7.35 11.15
CA SER A 117 1.86 -8.01 11.66
C SER A 117 2.17 -9.36 12.33
N ILE A 118 3.14 -10.11 11.81
CA ILE A 118 3.58 -11.38 12.39
C ILE A 118 4.32 -11.14 13.70
N GLU A 119 5.26 -10.18 13.72
CA GLU A 119 6.02 -9.80 14.91
C GLU A 119 5.11 -9.32 16.05
N ALA A 120 4.07 -8.54 15.72
CA ALA A 120 3.07 -8.07 16.68
C ALA A 120 2.03 -9.14 17.07
N GLY A 121 2.08 -10.35 16.51
CA GLY A 121 1.16 -11.45 16.82
C GLY A 121 -0.27 -11.24 16.32
N CYS A 122 -0.48 -10.33 15.36
CA CYS A 122 -1.80 -9.93 14.85
C CYS A 122 -2.02 -10.32 13.38
N PHE A 123 -1.20 -11.22 12.83
CA PHE A 123 -1.35 -11.74 11.47
C PHE A 123 -2.24 -12.99 11.44
N GLY A 124 -3.56 -12.78 11.47
CA GLY A 124 -4.54 -13.87 11.44
C GLY A 124 -4.92 -14.36 10.05
N GLU A 125 -5.90 -15.25 10.00
CA GLU A 125 -6.27 -16.01 8.80
C GLU A 125 -7.00 -15.17 7.75
N ILE A 126 -7.80 -14.18 8.18
CA ILE A 126 -8.55 -13.33 7.25
C ILE A 126 -7.58 -12.42 6.49
N ILE A 127 -6.68 -11.75 7.20
CA ILE A 127 -5.64 -10.91 6.63
C ILE A 127 -4.67 -11.74 5.78
N ARG A 128 -4.28 -12.94 6.23
CA ARG A 128 -3.42 -13.83 5.45
C ARG A 128 -4.01 -14.14 4.07
N LYS A 129 -5.26 -14.59 4.01
CA LYS A 129 -5.95 -14.87 2.74
C LYS A 129 -6.06 -13.63 1.86
N LEU A 130 -6.34 -12.49 2.47
CA LEU A 130 -6.42 -11.22 1.74
C LEU A 130 -5.07 -10.89 1.11
N VAL A 131 -3.99 -10.92 1.89
CA VAL A 131 -2.62 -10.65 1.44
C VAL A 131 -2.19 -11.58 0.31
N GLU A 132 -2.50 -12.88 0.37
CA GLU A 132 -2.22 -13.81 -0.74
C GLU A 132 -2.83 -13.33 -2.06
N VAL A 133 -4.10 -12.89 -2.02
CA VAL A 133 -4.79 -12.32 -3.19
C VAL A 133 -4.09 -11.04 -3.67
N LEU A 134 -3.66 -10.16 -2.75
CA LEU A 134 -2.96 -8.92 -3.09
C LEU A 134 -1.63 -9.19 -3.77
N LEU A 135 -0.82 -10.11 -3.24
CA LEU A 135 0.48 -10.48 -3.82
C LEU A 135 0.33 -11.10 -5.21
N ILE A 136 -0.71 -11.91 -5.44
CA ILE A 136 -1.03 -12.44 -6.77
C ILE A 136 -1.41 -11.30 -7.73
N ALA A 137 -2.25 -10.36 -7.29
CA ALA A 137 -2.66 -9.21 -8.11
C ALA A 137 -1.46 -8.32 -8.49
N ASN A 138 -0.59 -8.02 -7.52
CA ASN A 138 0.62 -7.23 -7.75
C ASN A 138 1.62 -7.95 -8.68
N SER A 139 1.81 -9.26 -8.52
CA SER A 139 2.65 -10.08 -9.42
C SER A 139 2.16 -10.02 -10.87
N ARG A 140 0.84 -10.06 -11.10
CA ARG A 140 0.24 -9.90 -12.44
C ARG A 140 0.52 -8.51 -13.03
N ARG A 141 0.40 -7.45 -12.21
CA ARG A 141 0.76 -6.07 -12.61
C ARG A 141 2.22 -6.00 -13.06
N CYS A 142 3.16 -6.54 -12.29
CA CYS A 142 4.58 -6.56 -12.65
C CYS A 142 4.82 -7.22 -14.02
N LYS A 143 4.25 -8.40 -14.25
CA LYS A 143 4.38 -9.10 -15.54
C LYS A 143 3.79 -8.33 -16.72
N SER A 144 2.66 -7.63 -16.51
CA SER A 144 2.05 -6.80 -17.56
C SER A 144 2.97 -5.65 -17.97
N LEU A 145 3.52 -4.93 -16.97
CA LEU A 145 4.44 -3.82 -17.20
C LEU A 145 5.73 -4.28 -17.89
N GLU A 146 6.26 -5.45 -17.52
CA GLU A 146 7.42 -6.03 -18.19
C GLU A 146 7.13 -6.37 -19.66
N LYS A 147 5.95 -6.95 -19.94
CA LYS A 147 5.52 -7.27 -21.30
C LYS A 147 5.33 -6.01 -22.14
N GLU A 148 4.73 -4.96 -21.59
CA GLU A 148 4.60 -3.65 -22.24
C GLU A 148 5.96 -3.03 -22.53
N ARG A 149 6.89 -3.06 -21.56
CA ARG A 149 8.25 -2.56 -21.74
C ARG A 149 8.95 -3.32 -22.87
N HIS A 150 8.89 -4.65 -22.88
CA HIS A 150 9.45 -5.47 -23.94
C HIS A 150 8.86 -5.14 -25.32
N ASN A 151 7.54 -5.01 -25.41
CA ASN A 151 6.85 -4.64 -26.65
C ASN A 151 7.21 -3.22 -27.14
N SER A 152 7.40 -2.27 -26.22
CA SER A 152 7.81 -0.91 -26.56
C SER A 152 9.24 -0.82 -27.11
N ILE A 153 10.14 -1.70 -26.63
CA ILE A 153 11.52 -1.80 -27.13
C ILE A 153 11.53 -2.39 -28.54
N ILE A 154 10.72 -3.43 -28.79
CA ILE A 154 10.59 -4.06 -30.12
C ILE A 154 9.98 -3.10 -31.15
N ARG A 155 9.12 -2.17 -30.71
CA ARG A 155 8.45 -1.19 -31.58
C ARG A 155 9.26 0.08 -31.86
N LYS A 156 10.52 0.20 -31.39
CA LYS A 156 11.38 1.27 -31.92
C LYS A 156 11.57 1.04 -33.42
N PRO A 157 11.23 2.00 -34.30
CA PRO A 157 11.43 1.82 -35.72
C PRO A 157 12.93 1.58 -35.96
N PHE A 158 13.22 0.48 -36.65
CA PHE A 158 14.46 0.34 -37.40
C PHE A 158 14.63 1.64 -38.18
N ILE A 159 15.63 2.45 -37.83
CA ILE A 159 16.09 3.51 -38.72
C ILE A 159 16.48 2.76 -39.99
N GLY A 160 15.74 2.99 -41.08
CA GLY A 160 16.00 2.39 -42.38
C GLY A 160 17.46 2.62 -42.81
N PRO A 161 17.94 1.89 -43.82
CA PRO A 161 19.34 1.98 -44.24
C PRO A 161 19.70 3.46 -44.47
N LEU A 162 20.76 3.92 -43.78
CA LEU A 162 21.36 5.23 -43.99
C LEU A 162 21.61 5.40 -45.49
N ASP A 163 20.86 6.30 -46.12
CA ASP A 163 21.05 6.66 -47.52
C ASP A 163 22.26 7.60 -47.61
N PHE A 164 23.42 7.01 -47.88
CA PHE A 164 24.69 7.72 -48.07
C PHE A 164 24.77 8.51 -49.38
N SER A 165 23.71 8.60 -50.18
CA SER A 165 23.71 9.31 -51.46
C SER A 165 23.82 10.84 -51.35
N SER A 166 23.81 11.40 -50.14
CA SER A 166 23.91 12.85 -49.89
C SER A 166 25.22 13.32 -49.25
N ILE A 167 26.20 12.44 -49.05
CA ILE A 167 27.54 12.86 -48.58
C ILE A 167 28.42 13.19 -49.80
N SER A 168 28.28 14.40 -50.32
CA SER A 168 29.35 15.08 -51.06
C SER A 168 30.17 15.92 -50.08
N VAL A 169 31.42 15.54 -49.85
CA VAL A 169 32.39 16.41 -49.18
C VAL A 169 33.38 16.86 -50.25
N ASN A 170 33.36 18.17 -50.49
CA ASN A 170 34.35 18.92 -51.27
C ASN A 170 35.76 18.80 -50.68
#